data_AF-A0A0F9Q482-F1
#
_entry.id   AF-A0A0F9Q482-F1
#
_cell.length_a   1.000
_cell.length_b   1.000
_cell.length_c   1.000
_cell.angle_alpha   90.00
_cell.angle_beta   90.00
_cell.angle_gamma   90.00
#
_symmetry.space_group_name_H-M   'P 1'
#
loop_
_entity.id
_entity.type
_entity.pdbx_description
1 polymer ?
#
loop_
_entity_poly.entity_id
_entity_poly.type
_entity_poly.pdbx_seq_one_letter_code
_entity_poly.pdbx_strand_id
1 'polypeptide(L)' 'MRVFVYDDREFPDPDPTMSIEQVRQSMVHFFPELANAQTKESKRGEDDIIEFIKRVGVKG' A
#
# COMPACT_ATOMS: atom_id res chain seq x y z
N MET A 1 -2.62 -14.77 2.53
CA MET A 1 -2.70 -13.63 3.46
C MET A 1 -2.35 -12.36 2.68
N ARG A 2 -2.73 -11.16 3.16
CA ARG A 2 -2.42 -9.91 2.45
C ARG A 2 -1.23 -9.22 3.12
N VAL A 3 -0.31 -8.74 2.31
CA VAL A 3 0.86 -7.99 2.76
C VAL A 3 0.93 -6.70 1.98
N PHE A 4 0.98 -5.58 2.70
CA PHE A 4 1.10 -4.26 2.09
C PHE A 4 2.56 -3.85 2.08
N VAL A 5 3.11 -3.55 0.91
CA VAL A 5 4.50 -3.12 0.74
C VAL A 5 4.51 -1.63 0.47
N TYR A 6 5.26 -0.87 1.26
CA TYR A 6 5.44 0.56 1.07
C TYR A 6 6.84 0.97 1.48
N ASP A 7 7.54 1.70 0.61
CA ASP A 7 8.90 2.21 0.85
C ASP A 7 9.89 1.11 1.28
N ASP A 8 9.86 -0.03 0.57
CA ASP A 8 10.64 -1.25 0.86
C ASP A 8 10.30 -1.92 2.21
N ARG A 9 9.22 -1.49 2.88
CA ARG A 9 8.73 -2.07 4.12
C ARG A 9 7.48 -2.89 3.89
N GLU A 10 7.45 -4.06 4.48
CA GLU A 10 6.29 -4.94 4.48
C GLU A 10 5.46 -4.69 5.75
N PHE A 11 4.18 -4.42 5.55
CA PHE A 11 3.19 -4.22 6.59
C PHE A 11 2.18 -5.36 6.54
N PRO A 12 1.88 -5.99 7.69
CA PRO A 12 0.79 -6.95 7.75
C PRO A 12 -0.54 -6.23 7.47
N ASP A 13 -1.50 -6.97 6.93
CA ASP A 13 -2.84 -6.45 6.74
C ASP A 13 -3.44 -5.99 8.09
N PRO A 14 -3.74 -4.70 8.25
CA PRO A 14 -4.16 -4.16 9.55
C PRO A 14 -5.59 -4.57 9.89
N ASP A 15 -6.43 -4.80 8.88
CA ASP A 15 -7.80 -5.25 9.05
C ASP A 15 -8.28 -5.96 7.77
N PRO A 16 -8.48 -7.29 7.81
CA PRO A 16 -8.82 -8.07 6.62
C PRO A 16 -10.24 -7.82 6.12
N THR A 17 -11.08 -7.14 6.92
CA THR A 17 -12.43 -6.71 6.53
C THR A 17 -12.38 -5.43 5.70
N MET A 18 -11.28 -4.67 5.76
CA MET A 18 -11.09 -3.49 4.94
C MET A 18 -10.64 -3.86 3.53
N SER A 19 -11.14 -3.10 2.56
CA SER A 19 -10.62 -3.13 1.19
C SER A 19 -9.24 -2.48 1.13
N ILE A 20 -8.42 -2.87 0.16
CA ILE A 20 -7.10 -2.29 -0.11
C ILE A 20 -7.13 -0.75 -0.14
N GLU A 21 -8.17 -0.19 -0.75
CA GLU A 21 -8.36 1.27 -0.83
C GLU A 21 -8.62 1.90 0.54
N GLN A 22 -9.39 1.24 1.41
CA GLN A 22 -9.65 1.72 2.77
C GLN A 22 -8.40 1.65 3.63
N VAL A 23 -7.63 0.56 3.52
CA VAL A 23 -6.32 0.44 4.17
C VAL A 23 -5.40 1.56 3.70
N ARG A 24 -5.32 1.80 2.38
CA ARG A 24 -4.53 2.92 1.83
C ARG A 24 -4.98 4.25 2.40
N GLN A 25 -6.30 4.54 2.41
CA GLN A 25 -6.84 5.78 2.99
C GLN A 25 -6.49 5.93 4.47
N SER A 26 -6.59 4.86 5.25
CA SER A 26 -6.14 4.85 6.66
C SER A 26 -4.65 5.19 6.77
N MET A 27 -3.82 4.58 5.91
CA MET A 27 -2.38 4.86 5.85
C MET A 27 -2.08 6.29 5.38
N VAL A 28 -2.92 6.93 4.56
CA VAL A 28 -2.75 8.34 4.13
C VAL A 28 -2.77 9.30 5.32
N HIS A 29 -3.51 8.99 6.38
CA HIS A 29 -3.51 9.81 7.60
C HIS A 29 -2.12 9.87 8.26
N PHE A 30 -1.31 8.82 8.10
CA PHE A 30 0.06 8.74 8.63
C PHE A 30 1.12 9.09 7.58
N PHE A 31 0.90 8.66 6.34
CA PHE A 31 1.79 8.80 5.18
C PHE A 31 1.05 9.55 4.06
N PRO A 32 0.99 10.89 4.12
CA PRO A 32 0.21 11.68 3.15
C PRO A 32 0.65 11.49 1.70
N GLU A 33 1.89 11.06 1.46
CA GLU A 33 2.38 10.69 0.13
C GLU A 33 1.65 9.50 -0.51
N LEU A 34 0.99 8.67 0.30
CA LEU A 34 0.14 7.58 -0.19
C LEU A 34 -1.14 8.08 -0.85
N ALA A 35 -1.51 9.35 -0.64
CA ALA A 35 -2.76 9.92 -1.18
C ALA A 35 -2.80 9.81 -2.71
N ASN A 36 -1.63 9.99 -3.34
CA ASN A 36 -1.42 9.90 -4.78
C ASN A 36 -0.57 8.69 -5.19
N ALA A 37 -0.29 7.77 -4.27
CA ALA A 37 0.46 6.56 -4.57
C ALA A 37 -0.35 5.66 -5.51
N GLN A 38 0.38 4.96 -6.38
CA GLN A 38 -0.19 3.92 -7.22
C GLN A 38 -0.23 2.61 -6.43
N THR A 39 -1.40 1.99 -6.38
CA THR A 39 -1.54 0.64 -5.85
C THR A 39 -1.19 -0.37 -6.94
N LYS A 40 -0.34 -1.33 -6.61
CA LYS A 40 0.01 -2.45 -7.47
C LYS A 40 -0.24 -3.75 -6.73
N GLU A 41 -1.20 -4.50 -7.25
CA GLU A 41 -1.53 -5.82 -6.72
C GLU A 41 -0.67 -6.87 -7.43
N SER A 42 -0.09 -7.76 -6.65
CA SER A 42 0.76 -8.86 -7.13
C SER A 42 0.51 -10.08 -6.26
N LYS A 43 0.69 -11.27 -6.81
CA LYS A 43 0.56 -12.51 -6.05
C LYS A 43 1.92 -13.15 -5.86
N ARG A 44 2.23 -13.55 -4.64
CA ARG A 44 3.46 -14.28 -4.29
C ARG A 44 3.06 -15.60 -3.65
N GLY A 45 2.90 -16.63 -4.48
CA GLY A 45 2.40 -17.93 -4.02
C GLY A 45 0.95 -17.83 -3.56
N GLU A 46 0.72 -18.07 -2.27
CA GLU A 46 -0.61 -18.03 -1.62
C GLU A 46 -0.93 -16.65 -1.01
N ASP A 47 0.01 -15.71 -1.07
CA ASP A 47 -0.14 -14.36 -0.52
C ASP A 47 -0.39 -13.30 -1.59
N ASP A 48 -1.29 -12.37 -1.28
CA ASP A 48 -1.53 -11.17 -2.06
C ASP A 48 -0.62 -10.05 -1.54
N ILE A 49 0.25 -9.58 -2.41
CA ILE A 49 1.19 -8.49 -2.17
C ILE A 49 0.60 -7.21 -2.78
N ILE A 50 0.37 -6.22 -1.94
CA ILE A 50 -0.20 -4.93 -2.33
C ILE A 50 0.90 -3.89 -2.15
N GLU A 51 1.53 -3.49 -3.24
CA GLU A 51 2.60 -2.51 -3.24
C GLU A 51 2.04 -1.10 -3.48
N PHE A 52 2.28 -0.19 -2.54
CA PHE A 52 1.97 1.23 -2.67
C PHE A 52 3.21 1.99 -3.16
N ILE A 53 3.19 2.35 -4.44
CA ILE A 53 4.28 3.06 -5.10
C ILE A 53 4.04 4.56 -4.95
N LYS A 54 4.81 5.22 -4.09
CA LYS A 54 4.74 6.68 -3.93
C LYS A 54 5.03 7.37 -5.26
N ARG A 55 4.14 8.29 -5.67
CA ARG A 55 4.45 9.23 -6.74
C ARG A 55 5.25 10.38 -6.14
N VAL A 56 6.55 10.19 -5.99
CA VAL A 56 7.46 11.32 -5.78
C VAL A 56 7.43 12.14 -7.06
N GLY A 57 6.77 13.31 -7.00
CA GLY A 57 6.92 14.30 -8.05
C GLY A 57 8.40 14.65 -8.14
N VAL A 58 9.05 14.23 -9.22
CA VAL A 58 10.39 14.71 -9.54
C VAL A 58 10.28 16.22 -9.70
N LYS A 59 10.71 16.97 -8.69
CA LYS A 59 10.89 18.40 -8.80
C LYS A 59 12.12 18.60 -9.68
N GLY A 60 11.89 18.61 -11.00
CA GLY A 60 12.84 19.14 -11.97
C GLY A 60 12.99 20.64 -11.84
#